data_AF-A0A936GXP3-F1
#
_entry.id   AF-A0A936GXP3-F1
#
_cell.length_a   1.000
_cell.length_b   1.000
_cell.length_c   1.000
_cell.angle_alpha   90.00
_cell.angle_beta   90.00
_cell.angle_gamma   90.00
#
_symmetry.space_group_name_H-M   'P 1'
#
loop_
_entity.id
_entity.type
_entity.pdbx_description
1 polymer ?
#
loop_
_entity_poly.entity_id
_entity_poly.type
_entity_poly.pdbx_seq_one_letter_code
_entity_poly.pdbx_strand_id
1 'polypeptide(L)'
;MFVVAIGTVALSQGIKWTLNRERPYDKYPDIDNVYFANDPSFPSGHTASAFALATSATLIWPKWYVAVPAYTWAGSVAYSRMHLGLHYPSDVAAGAALGAGTAYLCHYLNQKLFRKKKDTVLLTF
;
A
#
# COMPACT_ATOMS: atom_id res chain seq x y z
N MET A 1 10.85 4.07 6.25
CA MET A 1 10.09 2.90 5.76
C MET A 1 9.24 2.24 6.83
N PHE A 2 9.74 1.98 8.05
CA PHE A 2 8.94 1.39 9.13
C PHE A 2 7.64 2.14 9.47
N VAL A 3 7.67 3.48 9.55
CA VAL A 3 6.47 4.30 9.80
C VAL A 3 5.44 4.18 8.68
N VAL A 4 5.89 4.11 7.43
CA VAL A 4 5.00 3.95 6.26
C VAL A 4 4.35 2.57 6.27
N ALA A 5 5.12 1.52 6.56
CA ALA A 5 4.61 0.16 6.66
C ALA A 5 3.59 0.01 7.80
N ILE A 6 3.91 0.50 9.00
CA ILE A 6 3.01 0.47 10.16
C ILE A 6 1.74 1.28 9.88
N GLY A 7 1.86 2.49 9.32
CA GLY A 7 0.71 3.32 8.98
C GLY A 7 -0.19 2.67 7.94
N THR A 8 0.39 2.11 6.87
CA THR A 8 -0.37 1.44 5.79
C THR A 8 -1.09 0.20 6.29
N VAL A 9 -0.44 -0.60 7.14
CA VAL A 9 -1.05 -1.78 7.77
C VAL A 9 -2.16 -1.37 8.73
N ALA A 10 -1.93 -0.39 9.60
CA ALA A 10 -2.94 0.07 10.56
C ALA A 10 -4.20 0.63 9.87
N LEU A 11 -4.02 1.47 8.83
CA LEU A 11 -5.13 1.98 8.01
C LEU A 11 -5.86 0.86 7.28
N SER A 12 -5.13 -0.07 6.65
CA SER A 12 -5.74 -1.20 5.93
C SER A 12 -6.55 -2.10 6.85
N GLN A 13 -6.05 -2.37 8.07
CA GLN A 13 -6.75 -3.17 9.06
C GLN A 13 -7.99 -2.42 9.59
N GLY A 14 -7.88 -1.12 9.90
CA GLY A 14 -9.04 -0.33 10.35
C GLY A 14 -10.19 -0.32 9.34
N ILE A 15 -9.86 -0.19 8.04
CA ILE A 15 -10.87 -0.21 6.97
C ILE A 15 -11.49 -1.61 6.81
N LYS A 16 -10.68 -2.67 6.92
CA LYS A 16 -11.15 -4.07 6.81
C LYS A 16 -12.30 -4.38 7.76
N TRP A 17 -12.16 -4.00 9.03
CA TRP A 17 -13.17 -4.25 10.05
C TRP A 17 -14.43 -3.37 9.89
N THR A 18 -14.35 -2.30 9.10
CA THR A 18 -15.49 -1.39 8.88
C THR A 18 -16.40 -1.85 7.75
N LEU A 19 -15.84 -2.47 6.70
CA LEU A 19 -16.58 -2.81 5.48
C LEU A 19 -16.93 -4.29 5.34
N ASN A 20 -16.26 -5.17 6.09
CA ASN A 20 -16.53 -6.61 6.20
C ASN A 20 -16.94 -7.31 4.88
N ARG A 21 -16.28 -6.93 3.78
CA ARG A 21 -16.62 -7.41 2.45
C ARG A 21 -16.20 -8.87 2.30
N GLU A 22 -17.14 -9.70 1.86
CA GLU A 22 -16.89 -11.10 1.50
C GLU A 22 -15.85 -11.20 0.37
N ARG A 23 -15.08 -12.29 0.36
CA ARG A 23 -14.07 -12.53 -0.68
C ARG A 23 -14.75 -13.07 -1.95
N PRO A 24 -14.11 -12.94 -3.13
CA PRO A 24 -14.67 -13.50 -4.36
C PRO A 24 -14.98 -15.00 -4.23
N TYR A 25 -14.16 -15.75 -3.50
CA TYR A 25 -14.40 -17.17 -3.27
C TYR A 25 -15.56 -17.54 -2.35
N ASP A 26 -15.89 -16.68 -1.39
CA ASP A 26 -17.05 -16.92 -0.52
C ASP A 26 -18.35 -16.79 -1.33
N LYS A 27 -18.32 -15.95 -2.37
CA LYS A 27 -19.46 -15.63 -3.23
C LYS A 27 -19.59 -16.54 -4.45
N TYR A 28 -18.47 -16.99 -5.02
CA TYR A 28 -18.44 -17.81 -6.24
C TYR A 28 -17.74 -19.14 -5.96
N PRO A 29 -18.50 -20.22 -5.66
CA PRO A 29 -17.94 -21.52 -5.30
C PRO A 29 -17.16 -22.21 -6.43
N ASP A 30 -17.27 -21.72 -7.67
CA ASP A 30 -16.54 -22.22 -8.84
C ASP A 30 -15.07 -21.72 -8.91
N ILE A 31 -14.67 -20.83 -7.99
CA ILE A 31 -13.29 -20.33 -7.91
C ILE A 31 -12.47 -21.29 -7.04
N ASP A 32 -11.54 -22.01 -7.64
CA ASP A 32 -10.55 -22.82 -6.91
C ASP A 32 -9.62 -21.90 -6.11
N ASN A 33 -9.63 -22.05 -4.79
CA ASN A 33 -8.80 -21.24 -3.90
C ASN A 33 -7.60 -22.02 -3.43
N VAL A 34 -6.44 -21.42 -3.64
CA VAL A 34 -5.17 -21.94 -3.15
C VAL A 34 -4.98 -21.62 -1.66
N TYR A 35 -5.71 -20.63 -1.10
CA TYR A 35 -5.54 -20.19 0.29
C TYR A 35 -6.81 -19.57 0.89
N PHE A 36 -7.18 -19.97 2.10
CA PHE A 36 -8.26 -19.38 2.89
C PHE A 36 -7.72 -18.31 3.84
N ALA A 37 -8.27 -17.10 3.78
CA ALA A 37 -7.95 -16.08 4.76
C ALA A 37 -9.20 -15.69 5.55
N ASN A 38 -9.06 -15.60 6.87
CA ASN A 38 -10.16 -15.30 7.80
C ASN A 38 -10.43 -13.79 7.97
N ASP A 39 -9.89 -12.96 7.07
CA ASP A 39 -9.99 -11.50 7.13
C ASP A 39 -10.72 -10.90 5.92
N PRO A 40 -11.47 -9.80 6.09
CA PRO A 40 -12.26 -9.16 5.03
C PRO A 40 -11.45 -8.87 3.75
N SER A 41 -12.10 -8.95 2.58
CA SER A 41 -11.42 -8.80 1.28
C SER A 41 -10.92 -7.38 1.01
N PHE A 42 -11.58 -6.37 1.58
CA PHE A 42 -11.29 -4.97 1.27
C PHE A 42 -10.57 -4.24 2.41
N PRO A 43 -9.51 -3.45 2.14
CA PRO A 43 -8.71 -3.39 0.91
C PRO A 43 -7.62 -4.49 0.88
N SER A 44 -6.98 -4.70 -0.28
CA SER A 44 -5.88 -5.65 -0.36
C SER A 44 -4.62 -5.15 0.36
N GLY A 45 -4.31 -5.73 1.52
CA GLY A 45 -3.13 -5.37 2.31
C GLY A 45 -1.79 -5.66 1.61
N HIS A 46 -1.73 -6.72 0.79
CA HIS A 46 -0.54 -7.04 -0.01
C HIS A 46 -0.30 -5.96 -1.08
N THR A 47 -1.35 -5.59 -1.82
CA THR A 47 -1.27 -4.49 -2.79
C THR A 47 -0.91 -3.18 -2.10
N ALA A 48 -1.54 -2.85 -0.97
CA ALA A 48 -1.24 -1.62 -0.23
C ALA A 48 0.23 -1.56 0.22
N SER A 49 0.75 -2.65 0.76
CA SER A 49 2.16 -2.72 1.19
C SER A 49 3.12 -2.59 0.00
N ALA A 50 2.84 -3.28 -1.10
CA ALA A 50 3.68 -3.23 -2.30
C ALA A 50 3.74 -1.83 -2.93
N PHE A 51 2.59 -1.17 -3.07
CA PHE A 51 2.51 0.20 -3.59
C PHE A 51 3.11 1.23 -2.62
N ALA A 52 2.98 1.03 -1.30
CA ALA A 52 3.64 1.89 -0.32
C ALA A 52 5.17 1.81 -0.40
N LEU A 53 5.72 0.62 -0.59
CA LEU A 53 7.16 0.40 -0.79
C LEU A 53 7.65 1.02 -2.10
N ALA A 54 6.95 0.74 -3.21
CA ALA A 54 7.31 1.30 -4.51
C ALA A 54 7.29 2.84 -4.48
N THR A 55 6.23 3.43 -3.94
CA THR A 55 6.10 4.89 -3.81
C THR A 55 7.22 5.46 -2.92
N SER A 56 7.47 4.84 -1.77
CA SER A 56 8.55 5.27 -0.86
C SER A 56 9.92 5.25 -1.54
N ALA A 57 10.24 4.20 -2.29
CA ALA A 57 11.50 4.08 -3.02
C ALA A 57 11.64 5.18 -4.07
N THR A 58 10.58 5.46 -4.83
CA THR A 58 10.61 6.51 -5.87
C THR A 58 10.68 7.93 -5.33
N LEU A 59 10.13 8.18 -4.14
CA LEU A 59 10.23 9.48 -3.49
C LEU A 59 11.64 9.73 -2.92
N ILE A 60 12.37 8.69 -2.52
CA ILE A 60 13.75 8.79 -2.05
C ILE A 60 14.73 8.87 -3.23
N TRP A 61 14.51 8.04 -4.26
CA TRP A 61 15.32 7.99 -5.47
C TRP A 61 14.43 8.24 -6.69
N PRO A 62 14.24 9.52 -7.08
CA PRO A 62 13.37 9.90 -8.20
C PRO A 62 14.06 9.62 -9.54
N LYS A 63 14.32 8.36 -9.81
CA LYS A 63 15.04 7.86 -10.98
C LYS A 63 14.16 6.82 -11.68
N TRP A 64 14.03 6.96 -13.01
CA TRP A 64 13.15 6.08 -13.80
C TRP A 64 13.52 4.59 -13.63
N TYR A 65 14.81 4.28 -13.53
CA TYR A 65 15.32 2.92 -13.34
C TYR A 65 15.05 2.35 -11.94
N VAL A 66 14.59 3.16 -10.98
CA VAL A 66 14.07 2.70 -9.68
C VAL A 66 12.55 2.58 -9.77
N ALA A 67 11.89 3.58 -10.36
CA ALA A 67 10.44 3.64 -10.46
C ALA A 67 9.84 2.51 -11.29
N VAL A 68 10.37 2.30 -12.49
CA VAL A 68 9.86 1.28 -13.42
C VAL A 68 9.88 -0.11 -12.78
N PRO A 69 11.02 -0.66 -12.29
CA PRO A 69 11.00 -1.99 -11.70
C PRO A 69 10.18 -2.07 -10.40
N ALA A 70 10.17 -1.02 -9.58
CA ALA A 70 9.41 -1.02 -8.33
C ALA A 70 7.89 -1.09 -8.57
N TYR A 71 7.36 -0.30 -9.51
CA TYR A 71 5.94 -0.34 -9.86
C TYR A 71 5.57 -1.57 -10.69
N THR A 72 6.47 -2.09 -11.52
CA THR A 72 6.26 -3.38 -12.20
C THR A 72 6.11 -4.52 -11.19
N TRP A 73 6.96 -4.55 -10.15
CA TRP A 73 6.83 -5.52 -9.06
C TRP A 73 5.54 -5.30 -8.24
N ALA A 74 5.19 -4.05 -7.91
CA ALA A 74 3.94 -3.78 -7.21
C ALA A 74 2.71 -4.19 -8.04
N GLY A 75 2.75 -3.99 -9.35
CA GLY A 75 1.73 -4.42 -10.31
C GLY A 75 1.61 -5.94 -10.40
N SER A 76 2.72 -6.68 -10.39
CA SER A 76 2.68 -8.15 -10.40
C SER A 76 2.09 -8.73 -9.11
N VAL A 77 2.37 -8.09 -7.96
CA VAL A 77 1.69 -8.42 -6.69
C VAL A 77 0.19 -8.14 -6.79
N ALA A 78 -0.22 -6.97 -7.30
CA ALA A 78 -1.62 -6.65 -7.51
C ALA A 78 -2.34 -7.67 -8.40
N TYR A 79 -1.71 -8.06 -9.51
CA TYR A 79 -2.23 -9.05 -10.43
C TYR A 79 -2.38 -10.43 -9.78
N SER A 80 -1.38 -10.89 -9.03
CA SER A 80 -1.43 -12.21 -8.38
C SER A 80 -2.61 -12.32 -7.41
N ARG A 81 -2.97 -11.22 -6.73
CA ARG A 81 -4.14 -11.18 -5.82
C ARG A 81 -5.48 -11.34 -6.54
N MET A 82 -5.59 -10.86 -7.78
CA MET A 82 -6.78 -11.07 -8.61
C MET A 82 -6.79 -12.46 -9.24
N HIS A 83 -5.63 -12.90 -9.75
CA HIS A 83 -5.48 -14.19 -10.41
C HIS A 83 -5.79 -15.37 -9.48
N LEU A 84 -5.43 -15.25 -8.20
CA LEU A 84 -5.75 -16.25 -7.17
C LEU A 84 -7.20 -16.15 -6.66
N GLY A 85 -8.05 -15.29 -7.23
CA GLY A 85 -9.44 -15.14 -6.79
C GLY A 85 -9.61 -14.52 -5.40
N LEU A 86 -8.54 -13.97 -4.81
CA LEU A 86 -8.55 -13.50 -3.42
C LEU A 86 -9.15 -12.10 -3.26
N HIS A 87 -9.13 -11.28 -4.30
CA HIS A 87 -9.56 -9.88 -4.24
C HIS A 87 -10.23 -9.44 -5.53
N TYR A 88 -11.25 -8.59 -5.41
CA TYR A 88 -11.84 -7.91 -6.55
C TYR A 88 -10.89 -6.85 -7.11
N PRO A 89 -10.99 -6.48 -8.41
CA PRO A 89 -10.23 -5.36 -8.98
C PRO A 89 -10.37 -4.06 -8.18
N SER A 90 -11.54 -3.81 -7.59
CA SER A 90 -11.79 -2.67 -6.70
C SER A 90 -10.95 -2.70 -5.42
N ASP A 91 -10.71 -3.89 -4.85
CA ASP A 91 -9.99 -4.04 -3.59
C ASP A 91 -8.48 -3.81 -3.81
N VAL A 92 -8.01 -4.19 -5.00
CA VAL A 92 -6.65 -3.94 -5.48
C VAL A 92 -6.45 -2.46 -5.80
N ALA A 93 -7.38 -1.82 -6.50
CA ALA A 93 -7.33 -0.38 -6.78
C ALA A 93 -7.31 0.44 -5.49
N ALA A 94 -8.18 0.11 -4.53
CA ALA A 94 -8.20 0.76 -3.22
C ALA A 94 -6.90 0.51 -2.43
N GLY A 95 -6.39 -0.72 -2.43
CA GLY A 95 -5.10 -1.05 -1.82
C GLY A 95 -3.95 -0.22 -2.41
N ALA A 96 -3.86 -0.13 -3.73
CA ALA A 96 -2.84 0.66 -4.42
C ALA A 96 -2.89 2.15 -4.05
N ALA A 97 -4.10 2.73 -4.06
CA ALA A 97 -4.32 4.12 -3.69
C ALA A 97 -3.96 4.40 -2.22
N LEU A 98 -4.37 3.52 -1.30
CA LEU A 98 -4.05 3.65 0.12
C LEU A 98 -2.55 3.54 0.39
N GLY A 99 -1.88 2.56 -0.23
CA GLY A 99 -0.45 2.35 -0.09
C GLY A 99 0.37 3.55 -0.58
N ALA A 100 0.10 4.00 -1.80
CA ALA A 100 0.78 5.14 -2.40
C ALA A 100 0.49 6.45 -1.63
N GLY A 101 -0.78 6.69 -1.27
CA GLY A 101 -1.19 7.87 -0.52
C GLY A 101 -0.54 7.95 0.86
N THR A 102 -0.47 6.82 1.59
CA THR A 102 0.18 6.77 2.90
C THR A 102 1.67 7.06 2.79
N ALA A 103 2.36 6.46 1.81
CA ALA A 103 3.78 6.72 1.56
C ALA A 103 4.05 8.20 1.25
N TYR A 104 3.25 8.80 0.37
CA TYR A 104 3.35 10.21 0.03
C TYR A 104 3.11 11.13 1.23
N LEU A 105 2.05 10.89 2.01
CA LEU A 105 1.72 11.67 3.19
C LEU A 105 2.84 11.60 4.24
N CYS A 106 3.34 10.40 4.54
CA CYS A 106 4.45 10.24 5.47
C CYS A 106 5.71 10.97 4.96
N HIS A 107 6.01 10.87 3.67
CA HIS A 107 7.15 11.58 3.09
C HIS A 107 7.00 13.10 3.19
N TYR A 108 5.82 13.63 2.88
CA TYR A 108 5.51 15.06 3.01
C TYR A 108 5.61 15.56 4.46
N LEU A 109 5.01 14.85 5.42
CA LEU A 109 5.09 15.20 6.84
C LEU A 109 6.52 15.14 7.35
N ASN A 110 7.29 14.13 6.94
CA ASN A 110 8.70 14.00 7.27
C ASN A 110 9.51 15.19 6.75
N GLN A 111 9.31 15.60 5.49
CA GLN A 111 9.94 16.81 4.97
C GLN A 111 9.52 18.05 5.76
N LYS A 112 8.23 18.22 6.05
CA LYS A 112 7.73 19.43 6.74
C LYS A 112 8.22 19.55 8.18
N LEU A 113 8.28 18.44 8.92
CA LEU A 113 8.72 18.41 10.32
C LEU A 113 10.24 18.51 10.46
N PHE A 114 11.01 17.79 9.64
CA PHE A 114 12.45 17.72 9.79
C PHE A 114 13.22 18.75 8.94
N ARG A 115 12.65 19.26 7.84
CA ARG A 115 13.27 20.35 7.07
C ARG A 115 13.15 21.70 7.80
N LYS A 116 12.00 22.00 8.41
CA LYS A 116 11.84 23.16 9.33
C LYS A 116 12.91 23.19 10.42
N LYS A 117 13.23 22.03 11.01
CA LYS A 117 14.21 21.93 12.10
C LYS A 117 15.64 22.24 11.63
N LYS A 118 16.01 21.88 10.39
CA LYS A 118 17.32 22.22 9.81
C LYS A 118 17.44 23.72 9.52
N ASP A 119 16.39 24.34 8.99
CA ASP A 119 16.39 25.76 8.64
C ASP A 119 16.42 26.66 9.89
N THR A 120 15.72 26.27 10.96
CA THR A 120 15.79 26.99 12.25
C THR A 120 17.16 26.91 12.90
N VAL A 121 17.82 25.74 12.87
CA VAL A 121 19.16 25.58 13.47
C VAL A 121 20.22 26.34 12.69
N LEU A 122 20.13 26.40 11.35
CA LEU A 122 21.07 27.16 10.51
C LEU A 122 20.93 28.68 10.63
N LEU A 123 19.77 29.19 11.08
CA LEU A 123 19.53 30.62 11.32
C LEU A 123 19.85 31.09 12.75
N THR A 124 20.28 30.17 13.63
CA THR A 124 20.63 30.47 15.03
C THR A 124 22.16 30.42 15.29
N PHE A 125 22.97 30.39 14.22
CA PHE A 125 24.43 30.55 14.21
C PHE A 125 24.81 31.68 13.24
#